data_AF-A0AA37I2V8-F1
#
_entry.id   AF-A0AA37I2V8-F1
#
_cell.length_a   1.000
_cell.length_b   1.000
_cell.length_c   1.000
_cell.angle_alpha   90.00
_cell.angle_beta   90.00
_cell.angle_gamma   90.00
#
_symmetry.space_group_name_H-M   'P 1'
#
loop_
_entity.id
_entity.type
_entity.pdbx_description
1 polymer ?
#
loop_
_entity_poly.entity_id
_entity_poly.type
_entity_poly.pdbx_seq_one_letter_code
_entity_poly.pdbx_strand_id
1 'polypeptide(L)'
;MWATLAKEYEKAKYWMIKQFGGEKRYEAMRDDLLRKCAYSQRPMLSKPVYYTSSEGNRWICFENAFYYPDSLASNCMPNCFCYFETASSIGVFMVGFNELIHGGDMNCVLIFTPHFFQRYAERMGVSGDKNELLMKFITSTRSFTVSPMEPDENGVERITVRITTDCTGHGIRRSGKENVFEVRTILTDAQLSKAQAARTEHVRSLGDLTRFEPLEVTERRLNNCGDIKDVAKAFYDKIDKLESLGVDTSFQTRGLKLSMTFSKIFMQMGIATIYDSDFWTKLGRESHASILRYLHGLDENDKDFDPFKELVKVAREIAARMGVRKFAWRECAKLLLMDIYQYNEATAAETIRELYPM
;
A
#
# COMPACT_ATOMS: atom_id res chain seq x y z
N MET A 1 -15.38 -16.20 4.73
CA MET A 1 -14.49 -15.56 5.73
C MET A 1 -13.86 -14.30 5.18
N TRP A 2 -12.95 -14.38 4.19
CA TRP A 2 -12.35 -13.20 3.54
C TRP A 2 -13.41 -12.24 2.95
N ALA A 3 -14.23 -12.74 2.03
CA ALA A 3 -15.30 -11.94 1.40
C ALA A 3 -16.30 -11.35 2.42
N THR A 4 -16.56 -12.07 3.51
CA THR A 4 -17.43 -11.60 4.60
C THR A 4 -16.77 -10.45 5.37
N LEU A 5 -15.50 -10.62 5.80
CA LEU A 5 -14.75 -9.59 6.53
C LEU A 5 -14.52 -8.34 5.69
N ALA A 6 -14.16 -8.47 4.41
CA ALA A 6 -13.97 -7.33 3.51
C ALA A 6 -15.29 -6.56 3.31
N LYS A 7 -16.41 -7.26 3.10
CA LYS A 7 -17.73 -6.64 2.99
C LYS A 7 -18.15 -5.94 4.28
N GLU A 8 -17.90 -6.55 5.44
CA GLU A 8 -18.19 -5.93 6.73
C GLU A 8 -17.28 -4.74 7.04
N TYR A 9 -16.01 -4.81 6.65
CA TYR A 9 -15.05 -3.71 6.76
C TYR A 9 -15.56 -2.47 6.00
N GLU A 10 -16.00 -2.63 4.75
CA GLU A 10 -16.54 -1.50 3.97
C GLU A 10 -17.82 -0.93 4.59
N LYS A 11 -18.68 -1.77 5.17
CA LYS A 11 -19.85 -1.30 5.94
C LYS A 11 -19.45 -0.52 7.19
N ALA A 12 -18.45 -0.99 7.93
CA ALA A 12 -17.95 -0.35 9.13
C ALA A 12 -17.31 1.01 8.81
N LYS A 13 -16.52 1.09 7.72
CA LYS A 13 -15.98 2.33 7.17
C LYS A 13 -17.08 3.31 6.75
N TYR A 14 -18.08 2.84 6.00
CA TYR A 14 -19.24 3.67 5.62
C TYR A 14 -19.97 4.22 6.86
N TRP A 15 -20.16 3.37 7.88
CA TRP A 15 -20.78 3.79 9.13
C TRP A 15 -19.96 4.87 9.84
N MET A 16 -18.63 4.71 9.90
CA MET A 16 -17.73 5.72 10.46
C MET A 16 -17.91 7.08 9.77
N ILE A 17 -17.87 7.11 8.44
CA ILE A 17 -18.08 8.33 7.64
C ILE A 17 -19.44 8.97 7.98
N LYS A 18 -20.49 8.15 8.08
CA LYS A 18 -21.83 8.63 8.46
C LYS A 18 -21.84 9.25 9.86
N GLN A 19 -21.14 8.67 10.83
CA GLN A 19 -21.06 9.20 12.21
C GLN A 19 -20.31 10.53 12.30
N PHE A 20 -19.35 10.78 11.40
CA PHE A 20 -18.73 12.11 11.26
C PHE A 20 -19.63 13.13 10.52
N GLY A 21 -20.82 12.72 10.08
CA GLY A 21 -21.80 13.58 9.42
C GLY A 21 -21.69 13.59 7.88
N GLY A 22 -21.17 12.51 7.31
CA GLY A 22 -21.06 12.29 5.86
C GLY A 22 -19.70 12.72 5.28
N GLU A 23 -19.51 12.41 3.99
CA GLU A 23 -18.22 12.51 3.28
C GLU A 23 -17.51 13.84 3.51
N LYS A 24 -18.22 14.96 3.27
CA LYS A 24 -17.65 16.31 3.39
C LYS A 24 -17.12 16.64 4.79
N ARG A 25 -17.81 16.19 5.85
CA ARG A 25 -17.35 16.43 7.24
C ARG A 25 -16.25 15.47 7.64
N TYR A 26 -16.28 14.25 7.11
CA TYR A 26 -15.22 13.27 7.28
C TYR A 26 -13.92 13.72 6.61
N GLU A 27 -13.97 14.26 5.39
CA GLU A 27 -12.83 14.89 4.71
C GLU A 27 -12.25 16.05 5.53
N ALA A 28 -13.10 16.98 5.99
CA ALA A 28 -12.65 18.09 6.84
C ALA A 28 -12.00 17.62 8.15
N MET A 29 -12.49 16.53 8.74
CA MET A 29 -11.88 15.92 9.93
C MET A 29 -10.50 15.31 9.61
N ARG A 30 -10.36 14.64 8.46
CA ARG A 30 -9.06 14.11 7.99
C ARG A 30 -8.05 15.23 7.78
N ASP A 31 -8.45 16.33 7.15
CA ASP A 31 -7.59 17.50 6.93
C ASP A 31 -7.11 18.12 8.25
N ASP A 32 -8.01 18.25 9.23
CA ASP A 32 -7.65 18.73 10.57
C ASP A 32 -6.71 17.75 11.30
N LEU A 33 -6.96 16.44 11.18
CA LEU A 33 -6.10 15.40 11.75
C LEU A 33 -4.69 15.45 11.16
N LEU A 34 -4.58 15.56 9.84
CA LEU A 34 -3.31 15.71 9.11
C LEU A 34 -2.57 16.98 9.54
N ARG A 35 -3.28 18.12 9.62
CA ARG A 35 -2.69 19.39 10.09
C ARG A 35 -2.15 19.28 11.51
N LYS A 36 -2.91 18.69 12.43
CA LYS A 36 -2.48 18.45 13.81
C LYS A 36 -1.30 17.49 13.88
N CYS A 37 -1.32 16.43 13.08
CA CYS A 37 -0.24 15.45 12.95
C CYS A 37 1.07 16.12 12.52
N ALA A 38 1.02 16.95 11.46
CA ALA A 38 2.17 17.70 10.96
C ALA A 38 2.68 18.73 11.99
N TYR A 39 1.78 19.51 12.61
CA TYR A 39 2.17 20.51 13.60
C TYR A 39 2.81 19.89 14.85
N SER A 40 2.25 18.79 15.34
CA SER A 40 2.74 18.10 16.53
C SER A 40 3.86 17.10 16.27
N GLN A 41 4.21 16.88 14.99
CA GLN A 41 5.25 15.95 14.53
C GLN A 41 5.11 14.53 15.12
N ARG A 42 3.88 14.08 15.33
CA ARG A 42 3.57 12.76 15.90
C ARG A 42 2.27 12.20 15.32
N PRO A 43 2.12 10.87 15.26
CA PRO A 43 0.87 10.26 14.81
C PRO A 43 -0.34 10.71 15.62
N MET A 44 -1.48 10.85 14.96
CA MET A 44 -2.74 11.30 15.53
C MET A 44 -3.87 10.37 15.17
N LEU A 45 -4.82 10.20 16.08
CA LEU A 45 -5.99 9.34 15.87
C LEU A 45 -7.26 10.18 15.99
N SER A 46 -8.22 9.91 15.12
CA SER A 46 -9.58 10.44 15.30
C SER A 46 -10.28 9.76 16.49
N LYS A 47 -11.42 10.31 16.91
CA LYS A 47 -12.27 9.66 17.91
C LYS A 47 -12.76 8.30 17.38
N PRO A 48 -12.66 7.21 18.16
CA PRO A 48 -13.18 5.91 17.75
C PRO A 48 -14.69 5.92 17.55
N VAL A 49 -15.14 5.20 16.52
CA VAL A 49 -16.54 4.95 16.20
C VAL A 49 -16.81 3.45 16.31
N TYR A 50 -17.90 3.10 17.00
CA TYR A 50 -18.33 1.72 17.16
C TYR A 50 -19.44 1.39 16.16
N TYR A 51 -19.37 0.20 15.58
CA TYR A 51 -20.36 -0.34 14.66
C TYR A 51 -20.64 -1.80 15.02
N THR A 52 -21.91 -2.19 15.11
CA THR A 52 -22.31 -3.59 15.24
C THR A 52 -23.07 -3.97 13.99
N SER A 53 -22.61 -5.00 13.30
CA SER A 53 -23.26 -5.49 12.08
C SER A 53 -24.59 -6.19 12.40
N SER A 54 -25.40 -6.41 11.37
CA SER A 54 -26.65 -7.19 11.50
C SER A 54 -26.42 -8.62 11.97
N GLU A 55 -25.22 -9.15 11.76
CA GLU A 55 -24.82 -10.49 12.22
C GLU A 55 -24.27 -10.48 13.67
N GLY A 56 -24.22 -9.31 14.32
CA GLY A 56 -23.72 -9.14 15.68
C GLY A 56 -22.21 -8.95 15.78
N ASN A 57 -21.48 -8.85 14.65
CA ASN A 57 -20.05 -8.60 14.65
C ASN A 57 -19.78 -7.16 15.10
N ARG A 58 -18.88 -7.00 16.08
CA ARG A 58 -18.56 -5.70 16.67
C ARG A 58 -17.28 -5.14 16.08
N TRP A 59 -17.34 -3.90 15.66
CA TRP A 59 -16.27 -3.19 14.97
C TRP A 59 -15.96 -1.89 15.69
N ILE A 60 -14.67 -1.55 15.73
CA ILE A 60 -14.17 -0.25 16.14
C ILE A 60 -13.36 0.35 14.99
N CYS A 61 -13.73 1.58 14.60
CA CYS A 61 -13.21 2.26 13.42
C CYS A 61 -12.67 3.63 13.80
N PHE A 62 -11.56 4.04 13.21
CA PHE A 62 -10.98 5.36 13.38
C PHE A 62 -10.03 5.70 12.23
N GLU A 63 -9.85 6.99 11.97
CA GLU A 63 -8.75 7.49 11.14
C GLU A 63 -7.44 7.54 11.92
N ASN A 64 -6.38 7.08 11.26
CA ASN A 64 -5.00 7.19 11.75
C ASN A 64 -4.20 8.09 10.81
N ALA A 65 -3.72 9.22 11.34
CA ALA A 65 -2.78 10.09 10.66
C ALA A 65 -1.34 9.76 11.10
N PHE A 66 -0.50 9.48 10.12
CA PHE A 66 0.93 9.24 10.28
C PHE A 66 1.71 10.51 9.97
N TYR A 67 2.81 10.73 10.69
CA TYR A 67 3.79 11.76 10.40
C TYR A 67 5.09 11.12 9.94
N TYR A 68 5.70 11.69 8.91
CA TYR A 68 6.95 11.25 8.32
C TYR A 68 8.02 12.33 8.59
N PRO A 69 8.86 12.15 9.63
CA PRO A 69 9.79 13.18 10.07
C PRO A 69 10.78 13.63 9.00
N ASP A 70 11.31 12.67 8.24
CA ASP A 70 12.34 12.90 7.23
C ASP A 70 11.84 13.68 6.01
N SER A 71 10.51 13.81 5.88
CA SER A 71 9.86 14.40 4.71
C SER A 71 8.82 15.47 5.03
N LEU A 72 8.63 15.78 6.32
CA LEU A 72 7.65 16.75 6.83
C LEU A 72 6.24 16.54 6.25
N ALA A 73 5.85 15.28 6.05
CA ALA A 73 4.57 14.96 5.45
C ALA A 73 3.72 14.08 6.35
N SER A 74 2.46 13.91 5.96
CA SER A 74 1.49 13.15 6.71
C SER A 74 0.51 12.45 5.79
N ASN A 75 0.11 11.23 6.15
CA ASN A 75 -0.92 10.46 5.45
C ASN A 75 -2.01 10.04 6.46
N CYS A 76 -3.25 9.84 6.00
CA CYS A 76 -4.38 9.47 6.84
C CYS A 76 -5.12 8.28 6.24
N MET A 77 -5.27 7.20 7.02
CA MET A 77 -5.92 5.97 6.58
C MET A 77 -6.97 5.47 7.60
N PRO A 78 -8.15 5.02 7.14
CA PRO A 78 -9.13 4.35 7.99
C PRO A 78 -8.56 3.03 8.50
N ASN A 79 -8.72 2.77 9.79
CA ASN A 79 -8.48 1.46 10.38
C ASN A 79 -9.75 0.96 11.06
N CYS A 80 -10.15 -0.27 10.73
CA CYS A 80 -11.32 -0.92 11.33
C CYS A 80 -10.92 -2.29 11.88
N PHE A 81 -11.21 -2.52 13.16
CA PHE A 81 -10.93 -3.77 13.86
C PHE A 81 -12.25 -4.42 14.25
N CYS A 82 -12.46 -5.67 13.83
CA CYS A 82 -13.54 -6.49 14.34
C CYS A 82 -13.06 -7.18 15.61
N TYR A 83 -13.86 -7.19 16.67
CA TYR A 83 -13.45 -7.75 17.95
C TYR A 83 -14.53 -8.60 18.59
N PHE A 84 -14.09 -9.59 19.36
CA PHE A 84 -14.96 -10.46 20.15
C PHE A 84 -14.38 -10.64 21.54
N GLU A 85 -15.25 -10.82 22.52
CA GLU A 85 -14.84 -11.04 23.90
C GLU A 85 -15.03 -12.51 24.24
N THR A 86 -14.10 -13.05 25.01
CA THR A 86 -14.28 -14.32 25.71
C THR A 86 -14.54 -14.03 27.18
N ALA A 87 -14.81 -15.05 27.99
CA ALA A 87 -14.95 -14.87 29.44
C ALA A 87 -13.72 -14.15 30.04
N SER A 88 -12.51 -14.53 29.61
CA SER A 88 -11.25 -14.10 30.22
C SER A 88 -10.41 -13.12 29.40
N SER A 89 -10.76 -12.81 28.15
CA SER A 89 -9.94 -11.95 27.28
C SER A 89 -10.74 -11.39 26.10
N ILE A 90 -10.03 -10.84 25.10
CA ILE A 90 -10.55 -10.29 23.85
C ILE A 90 -9.73 -10.82 22.67
N GLY A 91 -10.35 -11.03 21.52
CA GLY A 91 -9.66 -11.29 20.26
C GLY A 91 -10.03 -10.26 19.20
N VAL A 92 -9.12 -10.03 18.26
CA VAL A 92 -9.28 -9.02 17.21
C VAL A 92 -8.97 -9.61 15.85
N PHE A 93 -9.80 -9.28 14.87
CA PHE A 93 -9.59 -9.49 13.45
C PHE A 93 -9.39 -8.14 12.78
N MET A 94 -8.36 -8.05 11.95
CA MET A 94 -8.17 -6.90 11.08
C MET A 94 -7.88 -7.35 9.66
N VAL A 95 -8.33 -6.53 8.72
CA VAL A 95 -7.94 -6.66 7.32
C VAL A 95 -6.62 -5.91 7.16
N GLY A 96 -5.62 -6.58 6.61
CA GLY A 96 -4.31 -6.03 6.33
C GLY A 96 -4.10 -5.83 4.83
N PHE A 97 -3.25 -4.87 4.51
CA PHE A 97 -2.77 -4.57 3.16
C PHE A 97 -1.32 -5.04 3.10
N ASN A 98 -1.06 -6.15 2.41
CA ASN A 98 0.29 -6.58 2.10
C ASN A 98 0.71 -5.92 0.79
N GLU A 99 1.26 -4.71 0.91
CA GLU A 99 1.74 -3.89 -0.20
C GLU A 99 2.82 -4.61 -1.03
N LEU A 100 3.51 -5.60 -0.46
CA LEU A 100 4.58 -6.33 -1.11
C LEU A 100 4.09 -7.42 -2.08
N ILE A 101 2.85 -7.91 -1.92
CA ILE A 101 2.39 -9.07 -2.68
C ILE A 101 1.58 -8.66 -3.91
N HIS A 102 0.69 -7.66 -3.86
CA HIS A 102 -0.10 -7.26 -5.04
C HIS A 102 -0.61 -5.80 -4.98
N GLY A 103 0.21 -4.80 -5.30
CA GLY A 103 -0.28 -3.48 -5.72
C GLY A 103 -1.11 -2.68 -4.70
N GLY A 104 -1.05 -2.99 -3.41
CA GLY A 104 -1.75 -2.23 -2.36
C GLY A 104 -3.20 -2.65 -2.09
N ASP A 105 -3.68 -3.77 -2.63
CA ASP A 105 -5.01 -4.29 -2.28
C ASP A 105 -5.03 -4.96 -0.90
N MET A 106 -6.19 -4.92 -0.23
CA MET A 106 -6.45 -5.77 0.94
C MET A 106 -6.23 -7.21 0.51
N ASN A 107 -5.27 -7.88 1.13
CA ASN A 107 -4.91 -9.23 0.72
C ASN A 107 -4.52 -10.13 1.89
N CYS A 108 -4.65 -9.69 3.15
CA CYS A 108 -4.44 -10.56 4.30
C CYS A 108 -5.34 -10.27 5.50
N VAL A 109 -5.59 -11.27 6.35
CA VAL A 109 -6.27 -11.12 7.64
C VAL A 109 -5.27 -11.39 8.75
N LEU A 110 -5.16 -10.47 9.69
CA LEU A 110 -4.47 -10.72 10.95
C LEU A 110 -5.49 -11.02 12.04
N ILE A 111 -5.25 -12.11 12.76
CA ILE A 111 -6.03 -12.58 13.90
C ILE A 111 -5.16 -12.47 15.14
N PHE A 112 -5.47 -11.53 16.02
CA PHE A 112 -4.88 -11.44 17.34
C PHE A 112 -5.74 -12.23 18.31
N THR A 113 -5.17 -13.32 18.85
CA THR A 113 -5.94 -14.26 19.67
C THR A 113 -6.21 -13.74 21.09
N PRO A 114 -7.18 -14.32 21.80
CA PRO A 114 -7.36 -14.09 23.24
C PRO A 114 -6.07 -14.27 24.06
N HIS A 115 -5.24 -15.26 23.71
CA HIS A 115 -3.96 -15.48 24.37
C HIS A 115 -2.94 -14.37 24.06
N PHE A 116 -2.94 -13.83 22.83
CA PHE A 116 -2.12 -12.66 22.51
C PHE A 116 -2.47 -11.47 23.43
N PHE A 117 -3.76 -11.18 23.63
CA PHE A 117 -4.18 -10.06 24.46
C PHE A 117 -3.89 -10.25 25.94
N GLN A 118 -3.97 -11.48 26.47
CA GLN A 118 -3.52 -11.79 27.82
C GLN A 118 -2.02 -11.46 27.99
N ARG A 119 -1.20 -11.91 27.04
CA ARG A 119 0.23 -11.61 27.02
C ARG A 119 0.55 -10.14 26.79
N TYR A 120 -0.27 -9.43 26.04
CA TYR A 120 -0.14 -7.99 25.83
C TYR A 120 -0.46 -7.22 27.13
N ALA A 121 -1.53 -7.60 27.84
CA ALA A 121 -1.90 -7.01 29.12
C ALA A 121 -0.77 -7.18 30.16
N GLU A 122 -0.25 -8.41 30.30
CA GLU A 122 0.88 -8.74 31.19
C GLU A 122 2.11 -7.88 30.90
N ARG A 123 2.50 -7.76 29.62
CA ARG A 123 3.75 -7.08 29.24
C ARG A 123 3.65 -5.57 29.20
N MET A 124 2.49 -5.02 28.88
CA MET A 124 2.27 -3.57 28.76
C MET A 124 1.71 -2.95 30.04
N GLY A 125 1.56 -3.75 31.10
CA GLY A 125 1.04 -3.33 32.40
C GLY A 125 -0.36 -2.73 32.30
N VAL A 126 -1.25 -3.36 31.52
CA VAL A 126 -2.63 -2.89 31.35
C VAL A 126 -3.53 -3.61 32.34
N SER A 127 -4.44 -2.87 32.97
CA SER A 127 -5.42 -3.43 33.90
C SER A 127 -6.38 -4.41 33.20
N GLY A 128 -7.10 -5.23 33.98
CA GLY A 128 -7.99 -6.28 33.46
C GLY A 128 -9.24 -5.79 32.70
N ASP A 129 -9.41 -4.49 32.49
CA ASP A 129 -10.50 -3.95 31.68
C ASP A 129 -10.25 -4.21 30.17
N LYS A 130 -11.17 -4.95 29.55
CA LYS A 130 -11.04 -5.38 28.13
C LYS A 130 -11.11 -4.21 27.16
N ASN A 131 -11.88 -3.16 27.47
CA ASN A 131 -11.99 -1.99 26.61
C ASN A 131 -10.73 -1.13 26.70
N GLU A 132 -10.19 -0.93 27.89
CA GLU A 132 -8.91 -0.24 28.10
C GLU A 132 -7.79 -0.98 27.35
N LEU A 133 -7.75 -2.31 27.46
CA LEU A 133 -6.80 -3.17 26.75
C LEU A 133 -6.91 -3.04 25.23
N LEU A 134 -8.14 -3.11 24.70
CA LEU A 134 -8.42 -2.94 23.28
C LEU A 134 -7.98 -1.55 22.79
N MET A 135 -8.36 -0.50 23.51
CA MET A 135 -8.03 0.87 23.15
C MET A 135 -6.53 1.13 23.20
N LYS A 136 -5.83 0.61 24.21
CA LYS A 136 -4.38 0.72 24.32
C LYS A 136 -3.67 -0.01 23.18
N PHE A 137 -4.11 -1.23 22.84
CA PHE A 137 -3.60 -1.96 21.68
C PHE A 137 -3.78 -1.14 20.40
N ILE A 138 -5.02 -0.74 20.11
CA ILE A 138 -5.39 -0.01 18.89
C ILE A 138 -4.65 1.31 18.75
N THR A 139 -4.54 2.09 19.84
CA THR A 139 -3.87 3.40 19.80
C THR A 139 -2.35 3.29 19.72
N SER A 140 -1.79 2.15 20.14
CA SER A 140 -0.35 1.87 20.03
C SER A 140 0.06 1.34 18.65
N THR A 141 -0.89 0.76 17.89
CA THR A 141 -0.61 0.16 16.58
C THR A 141 -0.44 1.23 15.51
N ARG A 142 0.68 1.16 14.78
CA ARG A 142 1.00 2.10 13.69
C ARG A 142 0.87 1.46 12.32
N SER A 143 1.58 0.36 12.09
CA SER A 143 1.54 -0.38 10.82
C SER A 143 1.84 -1.84 11.08
N PHE A 144 1.19 -2.73 10.33
CA PHE A 144 1.42 -4.16 10.44
C PHE A 144 2.20 -4.64 9.23
N THR A 145 3.46 -5.01 9.45
CA THR A 145 4.30 -5.66 8.44
C THR A 145 4.41 -7.13 8.82
N VAL A 146 3.97 -8.01 7.92
CA VAL A 146 3.98 -9.47 8.13
C VAL A 146 5.11 -10.08 7.32
N SER A 147 5.98 -10.84 7.98
CA SER A 147 7.00 -11.64 7.32
C SER A 147 6.75 -13.11 7.63
N PRO A 148 6.23 -13.87 6.64
CA PRO A 148 6.14 -15.32 6.73
C PRO A 148 7.52 -15.98 6.56
N MET A 149 7.70 -17.13 7.21
CA MET A 149 8.90 -17.96 7.10
C MET A 149 8.65 -19.16 6.19
N GLU A 150 9.71 -19.82 5.73
CA GLU A 150 9.54 -21.12 5.09
C GLU A 150 8.78 -22.09 6.02
N PRO A 151 7.87 -22.91 5.47
CA PRO A 151 7.19 -23.94 6.24
C PRO A 151 8.21 -24.88 6.89
N ASP A 152 7.98 -25.23 8.16
CA ASP A 152 8.79 -26.27 8.80
C ASP A 152 8.45 -27.67 8.25
N GLU A 153 9.14 -28.70 8.75
CA GLU A 153 8.95 -30.10 8.32
C GLU A 153 7.49 -30.60 8.46
N ASN A 154 6.67 -29.93 9.29
CA ASN A 154 5.26 -30.25 9.48
C ASN A 154 4.33 -29.36 8.63
N GLY A 155 4.89 -28.57 7.71
CA GLY A 155 4.18 -27.60 6.89
C GLY A 155 3.68 -26.38 7.67
N VAL A 156 4.19 -26.12 8.89
CA VAL A 156 3.79 -24.96 9.68
C VAL A 156 4.65 -23.77 9.33
N GLU A 157 4.02 -22.76 8.76
CA GLU A 157 4.65 -21.50 8.42
C GLU A 157 4.52 -20.50 9.57
N ARG A 158 5.66 -20.17 10.17
CA ARG A 158 5.74 -19.19 11.27
C ARG A 158 5.74 -17.79 10.70
N ILE A 159 5.18 -16.84 11.45
CA ILE A 159 5.19 -15.43 11.06
C ILE A 159 5.75 -14.54 12.15
N THR A 160 6.37 -13.45 11.73
CA THR A 160 6.69 -12.30 12.58
C THR A 160 5.92 -11.09 12.09
N VAL A 161 5.30 -10.34 13.01
CA VAL A 161 4.47 -9.18 12.70
C VAL A 161 4.95 -7.98 13.49
N ARG A 162 5.27 -6.87 12.82
CA ARG A 162 5.49 -5.59 13.54
C ARG A 162 4.14 -5.07 14.02
N ILE A 163 4.01 -4.78 15.31
CA ILE A 163 2.76 -4.28 15.91
C ILE A 163 2.94 -2.82 16.34
N THR A 164 4.02 -2.55 17.08
CA THR A 164 4.42 -1.20 17.51
C THR A 164 5.91 -0.98 17.20
N THR A 165 6.48 0.15 17.60
CA THR A 165 7.93 0.39 17.50
C THR A 165 8.75 -0.62 18.30
N ASP A 166 8.25 -1.01 19.47
CA ASP A 166 9.04 -1.70 20.51
C ASP A 166 8.57 -3.13 20.78
N CYS A 167 7.58 -3.60 20.01
CA CYS A 167 7.00 -4.92 20.18
C CYS A 167 6.72 -5.61 18.84
N THR A 168 7.05 -6.91 18.80
CA THR A 168 6.74 -7.80 17.67
C THR A 168 5.78 -8.91 18.06
N GLY A 169 4.78 -9.12 17.22
CA GLY A 169 3.90 -10.26 17.24
C GLY A 169 4.58 -11.49 16.64
N HIS A 170 4.32 -12.65 17.22
CA HIS A 170 4.73 -13.94 16.67
C HIS A 170 3.53 -14.87 16.56
N GLY A 171 3.51 -15.64 15.48
CA GLY A 171 2.34 -16.40 15.12
C GLY A 171 2.60 -17.47 14.07
N ILE A 172 1.54 -17.90 13.42
CA ILE A 172 1.59 -18.83 12.29
C ILE A 172 0.63 -18.39 11.17
N ARG A 173 0.89 -18.83 9.94
CA ARG A 173 -0.13 -18.86 8.89
C ARG A 173 -1.11 -20.00 9.21
N ARG A 174 -2.41 -19.73 9.09
CA ARG A 174 -3.45 -20.72 9.33
C ARG A 174 -3.45 -21.72 8.18
N SER A 175 -3.32 -23.01 8.51
CA SER A 175 -3.32 -24.10 7.52
C SER A 175 -4.51 -24.03 6.55
N GLY A 176 -4.23 -24.22 5.26
CA GLY A 176 -5.22 -24.21 4.18
C GLY A 176 -5.75 -22.83 3.77
N LYS A 177 -5.15 -21.71 4.24
CA LYS A 177 -5.55 -20.34 3.85
C LYS A 177 -4.33 -19.44 3.66
N GLU A 178 -3.99 -19.16 2.40
CA GLU A 178 -2.74 -18.48 1.99
C GLU A 178 -2.52 -17.08 2.58
N ASN A 179 -3.54 -16.46 3.15
CA ASN A 179 -3.48 -15.06 3.61
C ASN A 179 -4.15 -14.82 4.98
N VAL A 180 -4.27 -15.86 5.79
CA VAL A 180 -4.83 -15.74 7.14
C VAL A 180 -3.74 -16.03 8.17
N PHE A 181 -3.41 -15.00 8.94
CA PHE A 181 -2.28 -14.98 9.85
C PHE A 181 -2.75 -14.87 11.29
N GLU A 182 -2.37 -15.84 12.12
CA GLU A 182 -2.76 -15.89 13.52
C GLU A 182 -1.59 -15.48 14.42
N VAL A 183 -1.68 -14.30 15.01
CA VAL A 183 -0.71 -13.78 15.97
C VAL A 183 -1.09 -14.26 17.37
N ARG A 184 -0.21 -15.07 17.95
CA ARG A 184 -0.48 -15.82 19.20
C ARG A 184 0.19 -15.24 20.43
N THR A 185 1.26 -14.48 20.23
CA THR A 185 2.02 -13.86 21.30
C THR A 185 2.67 -12.56 20.80
N ILE A 186 3.12 -11.76 21.74
CA ILE A 186 3.94 -10.57 21.51
C ILE A 186 5.31 -10.78 22.17
N LEU A 187 6.34 -10.05 21.77
CA LEU A 187 7.63 -9.99 22.46
C LEU A 187 8.11 -8.54 22.42
N THR A 188 8.72 -8.09 23.52
CA THR A 188 9.50 -6.85 23.54
C THR A 188 10.92 -7.13 23.07
N ASP A 189 11.65 -6.10 22.63
CA ASP A 189 13.03 -6.26 22.13
C ASP A 189 13.96 -6.96 23.12
N ALA A 190 13.81 -6.68 24.42
CA ALA A 190 14.58 -7.31 25.48
C ALA A 190 14.32 -8.83 25.62
N GLN A 191 13.22 -9.33 25.06
CA GLN A 191 12.81 -10.74 25.13
C GLN A 191 13.16 -11.53 23.86
N LEU A 192 13.72 -10.87 22.84
CA LEU A 192 14.08 -11.51 21.59
C LEU A 192 15.40 -12.27 21.73
N SER A 193 15.42 -13.54 21.34
CA SER A 193 16.69 -14.23 21.05
C SER A 193 17.41 -13.54 19.89
N LYS A 194 18.73 -13.76 19.75
CA LYS A 194 19.52 -13.17 18.64
C LYS A 194 18.90 -13.40 17.25
N ALA A 195 18.40 -14.60 17.00
CA ALA A 195 17.73 -14.95 15.74
C ALA A 195 16.36 -14.26 15.59
N GLN A 196 15.62 -14.04 16.69
CA GLN A 196 14.38 -13.27 16.66
C GLN A 196 14.66 -11.78 16.47
N ALA A 197 15.69 -11.24 17.09
CA ALA A 197 16.10 -9.84 16.94
C ALA A 197 16.48 -9.50 15.49
N ALA A 198 17.30 -10.34 14.85
CA ALA A 198 17.64 -10.17 13.43
C ALA A 198 16.40 -10.19 12.52
N ARG A 199 15.45 -11.08 12.81
CA ARG A 199 14.17 -11.15 12.08
C ARG A 199 13.28 -9.94 12.33
N THR A 200 13.16 -9.51 13.58
CA THR A 200 12.45 -8.29 13.96
C THR A 200 13.03 -7.08 13.23
N GLU A 201 14.35 -6.98 13.13
CA GLU A 201 15.03 -5.90 12.41
C GLU A 201 14.76 -5.95 10.91
N HIS A 202 14.73 -7.15 10.32
CA HIS A 202 14.32 -7.35 8.94
C HIS A 202 12.87 -6.86 8.70
N VAL A 203 11.92 -7.23 9.56
CA VAL A 203 10.52 -6.76 9.47
C VAL A 203 10.40 -5.25 9.69
N ARG A 204 11.22 -4.67 10.58
CA ARG A 204 11.29 -3.21 10.78
C ARG A 204 11.77 -2.50 9.53
N SER A 205 12.88 -2.98 8.96
CA SER A 205 13.45 -2.46 7.71
C SER A 205 12.46 -2.55 6.56
N LEU A 206 11.76 -3.69 6.42
CA LEU A 206 10.68 -3.83 5.46
C LEU A 206 9.59 -2.79 5.69
N GLY A 207 9.09 -2.66 6.93
CA GLY A 207 8.04 -1.70 7.25
C GLY A 207 8.45 -0.25 7.02
N ASP A 208 9.73 0.10 7.21
CA ASP A 208 10.22 1.46 6.94
C ASP A 208 10.39 1.71 5.42
N LEU A 209 10.69 0.68 4.63
CA LEU A 209 10.78 0.76 3.16
C LEU A 209 9.43 0.72 2.46
N THR A 210 8.46 -0.05 2.96
CA THR A 210 7.13 -0.18 2.35
C THR A 210 6.22 0.98 2.70
N ARG A 211 6.48 1.69 3.81
CA ARG A 211 5.76 2.91 4.17
C ARG A 211 5.57 3.81 2.95
N PHE A 212 4.32 3.97 2.56
CA PHE A 212 3.92 4.90 1.50
C PHE A 212 4.45 6.29 1.87
N GLU A 213 5.42 6.79 1.09
CA GLU A 213 5.81 8.19 1.18
C GLU A 213 4.61 9.01 0.67
N PRO A 214 4.06 9.95 1.46
CA PRO A 214 2.97 10.79 1.00
C PRO A 214 3.31 11.40 -0.34
N LEU A 215 2.30 11.54 -1.18
CA LEU A 215 2.51 11.92 -2.57
C LEU A 215 3.22 13.29 -2.67
N GLU A 216 2.97 14.18 -1.70
CA GLU A 216 3.62 15.49 -1.55
C GLU A 216 5.13 15.40 -1.23
N VAL A 217 5.59 14.30 -0.62
CA VAL A 217 7.02 14.01 -0.35
C VAL A 217 7.71 13.56 -1.61
N THR A 218 7.07 12.62 -2.30
CA THR A 218 7.52 12.17 -3.61
C THR A 218 7.61 13.39 -4.52
N GLU A 219 6.58 14.22 -4.56
CA GLU A 219 6.55 15.49 -5.32
C GLU A 219 7.62 16.49 -4.87
N ARG A 220 7.87 16.71 -3.57
CA ARG A 220 8.97 17.57 -3.11
C ARG A 220 10.35 17.04 -3.49
N ARG A 221 10.58 15.73 -3.37
CA ARG A 221 11.83 15.10 -3.81
C ARG A 221 11.99 15.21 -5.30
N LEU A 222 10.95 14.91 -6.08
CA LEU A 222 10.91 15.07 -7.53
C LEU A 222 11.20 16.51 -7.94
N ASN A 223 10.61 17.50 -7.26
CA ASN A 223 10.81 18.93 -7.53
C ASN A 223 12.20 19.43 -7.11
N ASN A 224 12.86 18.75 -6.16
CA ASN A 224 14.23 19.06 -5.74
C ASN A 224 15.29 18.25 -6.50
N CYS A 225 14.89 17.18 -7.19
CA CYS A 225 15.72 16.43 -8.13
C CYS A 225 15.71 17.19 -9.46
N GLY A 226 16.74 18.00 -9.71
CA GLY A 226 16.88 18.76 -10.96
C GLY A 226 17.05 17.90 -12.22
N ASP A 227 17.23 16.58 -12.09
CA ASP A 227 17.38 15.63 -13.18
C ASP A 227 16.52 14.36 -12.94
N ILE A 228 15.79 13.92 -13.97
CA ILE A 228 15.01 12.67 -13.99
C ILE A 228 15.87 11.43 -13.67
N LYS A 229 17.19 11.51 -13.88
CA LYS A 229 18.16 10.48 -13.50
C LYS A 229 18.28 10.30 -11.99
N ASP A 230 18.16 11.38 -11.22
CA ASP A 230 18.26 11.31 -9.75
C ASP A 230 17.01 10.67 -9.14
N VAL A 231 15.85 10.90 -9.75
CA VAL A 231 14.58 10.25 -9.42
C VAL A 231 14.65 8.75 -9.68
N ALA A 232 15.11 8.37 -10.87
CA ALA A 232 15.27 6.97 -11.24
C ALA A 232 16.26 6.27 -10.29
N LYS A 233 17.37 6.93 -9.96
CA LYS A 233 18.36 6.42 -9.00
C LYS A 233 17.77 6.21 -7.61
N ALA A 234 17.04 7.17 -7.06
CA ALA A 234 16.42 7.03 -5.74
C ALA A 234 15.40 5.86 -5.70
N PHE A 235 14.67 5.63 -6.79
CA PHE A 235 13.80 4.46 -6.92
C PHE A 235 14.61 3.16 -7.00
N TYR A 236 15.64 3.08 -7.85
CA TYR A 236 16.48 1.88 -7.95
C TYR A 236 17.20 1.57 -6.64
N ASP A 237 17.71 2.57 -5.92
CA ASP A 237 18.30 2.39 -4.58
C ASP A 237 17.29 1.79 -3.58
N LYS A 238 15.99 2.09 -3.73
CA LYS A 238 14.91 1.51 -2.92
C LYS A 238 14.58 0.08 -3.37
N ILE A 239 14.57 -0.19 -4.67
CA ILE A 239 14.35 -1.53 -5.24
C ILE A 239 15.49 -2.46 -4.84
N ASP A 240 16.75 -2.05 -4.99
CA ASP A 240 17.92 -2.84 -4.61
C ASP A 240 17.87 -3.21 -3.12
N LYS A 241 17.42 -2.29 -2.26
CA LYS A 241 17.18 -2.58 -0.84
C LYS A 241 16.08 -3.60 -0.62
N LEU A 242 14.94 -3.48 -1.33
CA LEU A 242 13.85 -4.45 -1.24
C LEU A 242 14.28 -5.85 -1.75
N GLU A 243 15.01 -5.92 -2.86
CA GLU A 243 15.58 -7.16 -3.40
C GLU A 243 16.60 -7.79 -2.45
N SER A 244 17.45 -6.99 -1.79
CA SER A 244 18.37 -7.47 -0.75
C SER A 244 17.65 -8.07 0.47
N LEU A 245 16.38 -7.69 0.65
CA LEU A 245 15.48 -8.23 1.66
C LEU A 245 14.61 -9.38 1.13
N GLY A 246 14.87 -9.90 -0.07
CA GLY A 246 14.15 -11.04 -0.66
C GLY A 246 12.73 -10.72 -1.12
N VAL A 247 12.40 -9.44 -1.33
CA VAL A 247 11.09 -9.01 -1.86
C VAL A 247 11.09 -9.13 -3.39
N ASP A 248 10.05 -9.71 -3.96
CA ASP A 248 9.80 -9.64 -5.41
C ASP A 248 9.38 -8.21 -5.79
N THR A 249 10.26 -7.52 -6.49
CA THR A 249 10.09 -6.14 -6.97
C THR A 249 9.71 -6.09 -8.45
N SER A 250 9.52 -7.24 -9.10
CA SER A 250 9.41 -7.33 -10.57
C SER A 250 8.23 -6.52 -11.11
N PHE A 251 7.14 -6.43 -10.36
CA PHE A 251 5.96 -5.64 -10.71
C PHE A 251 6.22 -4.13 -10.60
N GLN A 252 6.84 -3.68 -9.49
CA GLN A 252 7.19 -2.28 -9.24
C GLN A 252 8.23 -1.80 -10.27
N THR A 253 9.22 -2.63 -10.58
CA THR A 253 10.25 -2.36 -11.60
C THR A 253 9.65 -2.25 -13.00
N ARG A 254 8.68 -3.11 -13.36
CA ARG A 254 7.94 -3.00 -14.64
C ARG A 254 7.12 -1.71 -14.69
N GLY A 255 6.43 -1.37 -13.59
CA GLY A 255 5.62 -0.14 -13.50
C GLY A 255 6.45 1.15 -13.65
N LEU A 256 7.61 1.24 -13.00
CA LEU A 256 8.51 2.38 -13.19
C LEU A 256 9.03 2.45 -14.62
N LYS A 257 9.51 1.34 -15.19
CA LYS A 257 10.04 1.32 -16.56
C LYS A 257 9.02 1.87 -17.55
N LEU A 258 7.76 1.43 -17.46
CA LEU A 258 6.67 1.94 -18.29
C LEU A 258 6.40 3.44 -18.06
N SER A 259 6.42 3.89 -16.80
CA SER A 259 6.24 5.31 -16.46
C SER A 259 7.34 6.20 -17.06
N MET A 260 8.59 5.75 -16.99
CA MET A 260 9.75 6.44 -17.58
C MET A 260 9.67 6.45 -19.11
N THR A 261 9.23 5.35 -19.72
CA THR A 261 9.01 5.29 -21.18
C THR A 261 7.94 6.29 -21.62
N PHE A 262 6.79 6.34 -20.94
CA PHE A 262 5.75 7.33 -21.25
C PHE A 262 6.25 8.77 -21.07
N SER A 263 7.01 9.02 -20.01
CA SER A 263 7.66 10.31 -19.74
C SER A 263 8.54 10.76 -20.91
N LYS A 264 9.44 9.88 -21.37
CA LYS A 264 10.34 10.12 -22.49
C LYS A 264 9.57 10.39 -23.78
N ILE A 265 8.54 9.59 -24.07
CA ILE A 265 7.72 9.73 -25.28
C ILE A 265 6.96 11.06 -25.25
N PHE A 266 6.38 11.46 -24.11
CA PHE A 266 5.63 12.70 -24.01
C PHE A 266 6.53 13.93 -24.20
N MET A 267 7.78 13.86 -23.72
CA MET A 267 8.79 14.88 -24.02
C MET A 267 9.16 14.91 -25.51
N GLN A 268 9.38 13.77 -26.15
CA GLN A 268 9.67 13.69 -27.59
C GLN A 268 8.53 14.26 -28.43
N MET A 269 7.29 14.08 -27.99
CA MET A 269 6.09 14.63 -28.61
C MET A 269 5.86 16.12 -28.29
N GLY A 270 6.73 16.76 -27.51
CA GLY A 270 6.59 18.16 -27.12
C GLY A 270 5.38 18.44 -26.23
N ILE A 271 4.84 17.42 -25.56
CA ILE A 271 3.71 17.56 -24.63
C ILE A 271 4.17 18.25 -23.34
N ALA A 272 5.43 18.06 -22.96
CA ALA A 272 6.06 18.74 -21.83
C ALA A 272 7.56 18.85 -21.96
N THR A 273 8.14 19.68 -21.09
CA THR A 273 9.59 19.86 -20.96
C THR A 273 10.06 19.33 -19.59
N ILE A 274 11.34 19.04 -19.46
CA ILE A 274 11.95 18.65 -18.16
C ILE A 274 11.75 19.69 -17.05
N TYR A 275 11.41 20.93 -17.41
CA TYR A 275 11.22 22.04 -16.46
C TYR A 275 9.75 22.27 -16.08
N ASP A 276 8.82 21.47 -16.59
CA ASP A 276 7.39 21.59 -16.27
C ASP A 276 7.03 20.74 -15.04
N SER A 277 7.32 21.27 -13.85
CA SER A 277 7.11 20.57 -12.57
C SER A 277 5.66 20.14 -12.34
N ASP A 278 4.71 20.95 -12.82
CA ASP A 278 3.27 20.67 -12.69
C ASP A 278 2.86 19.51 -13.59
N PHE A 279 3.42 19.42 -14.80
CA PHE A 279 3.25 18.28 -15.68
C PHE A 279 3.80 17.00 -15.05
N TRP A 280 5.02 17.03 -14.49
CA TRP A 280 5.64 15.83 -13.89
C TRP A 280 4.88 15.32 -12.67
N THR A 281 4.38 16.26 -11.87
CA THR A 281 3.49 15.99 -10.73
C THR A 281 2.20 15.30 -11.18
N LYS A 282 1.55 15.83 -12.21
CA LYS A 282 0.31 15.27 -12.76
C LYS A 282 0.53 13.94 -13.47
N LEU A 283 1.65 13.79 -14.18
CA LEU A 283 2.03 12.57 -14.88
C LEU A 283 2.23 11.41 -13.90
N GLY A 284 2.97 11.61 -12.80
CA GLY A 284 3.21 10.57 -11.81
C GLY A 284 1.93 10.03 -11.16
N ARG A 285 0.98 10.93 -10.84
CA ARG A 285 -0.34 10.56 -10.29
C ARG A 285 -1.15 9.70 -11.27
N GLU A 286 -1.21 10.12 -12.52
CA GLU A 286 -2.06 9.47 -13.53
C GLU A 286 -1.41 8.23 -14.15
N SER A 287 -0.08 8.22 -14.30
CA SER A 287 0.66 7.06 -14.82
C SER A 287 0.56 5.88 -13.87
N HIS A 288 0.66 6.09 -12.55
CA HIS A 288 0.58 5.01 -11.57
C HIS A 288 -0.77 4.27 -11.67
N ALA A 289 -1.88 4.99 -11.65
CA ALA A 289 -3.22 4.37 -11.71
C ALA A 289 -3.50 3.64 -13.02
N SER A 290 -3.09 4.19 -14.17
CA SER A 290 -3.35 3.56 -15.47
C SER A 290 -2.37 2.42 -15.79
N ILE A 291 -1.11 2.52 -15.36
CA ILE A 291 -0.12 1.44 -15.52
C ILE A 291 -0.44 0.26 -14.62
N LEU A 292 -0.90 0.49 -13.39
CA LEU A 292 -1.38 -0.59 -12.52
C LEU A 292 -2.50 -1.38 -13.18
N ARG A 293 -3.51 -0.71 -13.76
CA ARG A 293 -4.61 -1.37 -14.48
C ARG A 293 -4.11 -2.23 -15.64
N TYR A 294 -3.14 -1.71 -16.40
CA TYR A 294 -2.50 -2.48 -17.47
C TYR A 294 -1.76 -3.71 -16.94
N LEU A 295 -0.96 -3.55 -15.90
CA LEU A 295 -0.20 -4.65 -15.32
C LEU A 295 -1.10 -5.72 -14.65
N HIS A 296 -2.25 -5.31 -14.11
CA HIS A 296 -3.28 -6.22 -13.58
C HIS A 296 -4.10 -6.91 -14.69
N GLY A 297 -4.21 -6.29 -15.87
CA GLY A 297 -4.91 -6.84 -17.03
C GLY A 297 -4.10 -7.87 -17.83
N LEU A 298 -2.79 -8.03 -17.55
CA LEU A 298 -1.89 -9.00 -18.19
C LEU A 298 -2.19 -10.47 -17.80
N ASP A 299 -3.41 -10.81 -17.38
CA ASP A 299 -3.79 -12.22 -17.11
C ASP A 299 -3.59 -13.02 -18.42
N GLU A 300 -2.60 -13.90 -18.44
CA GLU A 300 -2.14 -14.64 -19.61
C GLU A 300 -3.24 -15.55 -20.22
N ASN A 301 -4.40 -15.65 -19.56
CA ASN A 301 -5.55 -16.42 -19.97
C ASN A 301 -6.62 -15.61 -20.75
N ASP A 302 -6.52 -14.28 -20.80
CA ASP A 302 -7.45 -13.46 -21.57
C ASP A 302 -7.04 -13.47 -23.06
N LYS A 303 -7.77 -14.26 -23.85
CA LYS A 303 -7.52 -14.42 -25.29
C LYS A 303 -7.76 -13.14 -26.10
N ASP A 304 -8.50 -12.18 -25.55
CA ASP A 304 -8.81 -10.91 -26.19
C ASP A 304 -7.84 -9.79 -25.75
N PHE A 305 -6.91 -10.07 -24.83
CA PHE A 305 -5.95 -9.10 -24.34
C PHE A 305 -4.80 -8.88 -25.35
N ASP A 306 -4.77 -7.68 -25.93
CA ASP A 306 -3.67 -7.19 -26.77
C ASP A 306 -2.81 -6.20 -25.96
N PRO A 307 -1.61 -6.62 -25.49
CA PRO A 307 -0.77 -5.80 -24.62
C PRO A 307 -0.40 -4.45 -25.24
N PHE A 308 -0.20 -4.42 -26.56
CA PHE A 308 0.20 -3.19 -27.25
C PHE A 308 -0.97 -2.20 -27.35
N LYS A 309 -2.17 -2.68 -27.70
CA LYS A 309 -3.37 -1.81 -27.75
C LYS A 309 -3.71 -1.22 -26.38
N GLU A 310 -3.58 -2.00 -25.32
CA GLU A 310 -3.81 -1.51 -23.96
C GLU A 310 -2.75 -0.49 -23.54
N LEU A 311 -1.47 -0.65 -23.92
CA LEU A 311 -0.45 0.39 -23.71
C LEU A 311 -0.79 1.72 -24.40
N VAL A 312 -1.27 1.67 -25.65
CA VAL A 312 -1.71 2.86 -26.38
C VAL A 312 -2.91 3.51 -25.70
N LYS A 313 -3.87 2.71 -25.21
CA LYS A 313 -5.02 3.19 -24.46
C LYS A 313 -4.61 3.85 -23.13
N VAL A 314 -3.68 3.26 -22.39
CA VAL A 314 -3.08 3.87 -21.19
C VAL A 314 -2.47 5.23 -21.51
N ALA A 315 -1.69 5.34 -22.59
CA ALA A 315 -1.11 6.61 -23.03
C ALA A 315 -2.19 7.69 -23.28
N ARG A 316 -3.29 7.30 -23.92
CA ARG A 316 -4.43 8.18 -24.21
C ARG A 316 -5.15 8.61 -22.93
N GLU A 317 -5.36 7.70 -21.98
CA GLU A 317 -5.96 8.02 -20.68
C GLU A 317 -5.11 9.02 -19.91
N ILE A 318 -3.80 8.78 -19.83
CA ILE A 318 -2.85 9.68 -19.18
C ILE A 318 -2.94 11.07 -19.85
N ALA A 319 -2.79 11.15 -21.17
CA ALA A 319 -2.86 12.41 -21.91
C ALA A 319 -4.20 13.16 -21.70
N ALA A 320 -5.33 12.43 -21.69
CA ALA A 320 -6.66 13.01 -21.47
C ALA A 320 -6.79 13.60 -20.06
N ARG A 321 -6.36 12.87 -19.02
CA ARG A 321 -6.37 13.36 -17.63
C ARG A 321 -5.41 14.54 -17.44
N MET A 322 -4.34 14.58 -18.20
CA MET A 322 -3.43 15.72 -18.25
C MET A 322 -4.03 16.96 -18.93
N GLY A 323 -5.13 16.83 -19.68
CA GLY A 323 -5.81 17.93 -20.37
C GLY A 323 -5.31 18.15 -21.80
N VAL A 324 -4.58 17.18 -22.38
CA VAL A 324 -4.07 17.25 -23.74
C VAL A 324 -5.21 17.04 -24.74
N ARG A 325 -5.72 18.14 -25.32
CA ARG A 325 -6.91 18.12 -26.19
C ARG A 325 -6.69 17.47 -27.57
N LYS A 326 -5.44 17.43 -28.07
CA LYS A 326 -5.08 16.89 -29.39
C LYS A 326 -3.90 15.93 -29.29
N PHE A 327 -4.12 14.81 -28.60
CA PHE A 327 -3.08 13.79 -28.44
C PHE A 327 -2.86 13.03 -29.76
N ALA A 328 -1.66 13.15 -30.32
CA ALA A 328 -1.24 12.46 -31.54
C ALA A 328 -0.97 10.96 -31.27
N TRP A 329 -2.02 10.20 -31.01
CA TRP A 329 -1.92 8.82 -30.52
C TRP A 329 -1.17 7.87 -31.47
N ARG A 330 -1.22 8.10 -32.80
CA ARG A 330 -0.47 7.29 -33.78
C ARG A 330 1.03 7.51 -33.66
N GLU A 331 1.44 8.76 -33.43
CA GLU A 331 2.85 9.10 -33.20
C GLU A 331 3.33 8.51 -31.86
N CYS A 332 2.50 8.60 -30.81
CA CYS A 332 2.78 7.93 -29.54
C CYS A 332 2.93 6.41 -29.71
N ALA A 333 2.03 5.76 -30.46
CA ALA A 333 2.06 4.33 -30.68
C ALA A 333 3.31 3.88 -31.45
N LYS A 334 3.74 4.67 -32.44
CA LYS A 334 5.01 4.46 -33.16
C LYS A 334 6.20 4.55 -32.20
N LEU A 335 6.26 5.59 -31.37
CA LEU A 335 7.33 5.76 -30.37
C LEU A 335 7.33 4.64 -29.32
N LEU A 336 6.17 4.12 -28.92
CA LEU A 336 6.05 2.96 -28.03
C LEU A 336 6.63 1.68 -28.67
N LEU A 337 6.38 1.43 -29.96
CA LEU A 337 6.98 0.29 -30.68
C LEU A 337 8.50 0.41 -30.75
N MET A 338 9.02 1.62 -30.96
CA MET A 338 10.46 1.86 -31.00
C MET A 338 11.12 1.69 -29.63
N ASP A 339 10.53 2.22 -28.56
CA ASP A 339 11.15 2.21 -27.23
C ASP A 339 10.93 0.91 -26.45
N ILE A 340 9.77 0.24 -26.60
CA ILE A 340 9.44 -0.98 -25.85
C ILE A 340 9.81 -2.23 -26.64
N TYR A 341 9.48 -2.26 -27.94
CA TYR A 341 9.68 -3.43 -28.80
C TYR A 341 10.95 -3.33 -29.64
N GLN A 342 11.72 -2.24 -29.51
CA GLN A 342 12.98 -2.01 -30.22
C GLN A 342 12.85 -2.04 -31.75
N TYR A 343 11.67 -1.69 -32.27
CA TYR A 343 11.46 -1.60 -33.71
C TYR A 343 12.22 -0.40 -34.27
N ASN A 344 12.75 -0.54 -35.49
CA ASN A 344 13.20 0.63 -36.23
C ASN A 344 11.99 1.44 -36.72
N GLU A 345 12.21 2.69 -37.13
CA GLU A 345 11.13 3.61 -37.52
C GLU A 345 10.27 3.08 -38.68
N ALA A 346 10.89 2.42 -39.68
CA ALA A 346 10.17 1.88 -40.83
C ALA A 346 9.24 0.74 -40.42
N THR A 347 9.74 -0.21 -39.62
CA THR A 347 8.95 -1.32 -39.08
C THR A 347 7.83 -0.82 -38.18
N ALA A 348 8.10 0.14 -37.28
CA ALA A 348 7.07 0.72 -36.43
C ALA A 348 5.96 1.39 -37.25
N ALA A 349 6.31 2.13 -38.31
CA ALA A 349 5.33 2.79 -39.18
C ALA A 349 4.51 1.81 -40.03
N GLU A 350 5.07 0.66 -40.38
CA GLU A 350 4.37 -0.43 -41.07
C GLU A 350 3.40 -1.14 -40.11
N THR A 351 3.87 -1.53 -38.92
CA THR A 351 3.05 -2.17 -37.88
C THR A 351 1.85 -1.30 -37.47
N ILE A 352 2.02 0.03 -37.34
CA ILE A 352 0.88 0.92 -37.05
C ILE A 352 -0.15 0.93 -38.19
N ARG A 353 0.29 0.84 -39.45
CA ARG A 353 -0.61 0.78 -40.61
C ARG A 353 -1.40 -0.54 -40.64
N GLU A 354 -0.77 -1.64 -40.25
CA GLU A 354 -1.40 -2.96 -40.19
C GLU A 354 -2.38 -3.09 -39.01
N LEU A 355 -2.00 -2.59 -37.83
CA LEU A 355 -2.83 -2.68 -36.62
C LEU A 355 -4.02 -1.72 -36.62
N TYR A 356 -3.91 -0.61 -37.36
CA TYR A 356 -4.94 0.43 -37.44
C TYR A 356 -5.17 0.90 -38.90
N PRO A 357 -5.73 0.03 -39.77
CA PRO A 357 -6.09 0.42 -41.13
C PRO A 357 -7.11 1.57 -41.10
N MET A 358 -7.01 2.49 -42.08
CA MET A 358 -7.81 3.73 -42.12
C MET A 358 -9.31 3.51 -42.17
#